data_AF-A0A841CLS7-F1
#
_entry.id   AF-A0A841CLS7-F1
#
_cell.length_a   1.000
_cell.length_b   1.000
_cell.length_c   1.000
_cell.angle_alpha   90.00
_cell.angle_beta   90.00
_cell.angle_gamma   90.00
#
_symmetry.space_group_name_H-M   'P 1'
#
loop_
_entity.id
_entity.type
_entity.pdbx_description
1 polymer ?
#
loop_
_entity_poly.entity_id
_entity_poly.type
_entity_poly.pdbx_seq_one_letter_code
_entity_poly.pdbx_strand_id
1 'polypeptide(L)'
;MTDELVPLRIAFDVSWRGYRRDQVRRYVDEAEADVRLLTADRDAALRCAGLLAARLEAQRRENRVLRARLDRVCRSPLDIGGAEERAWDVVRLAQEEAGEIAARARAAAERAWVVERRAEASRRRRHEALIAQLEAHRRHAETEHRALLDRARAEVAALSREAERRRRELDDRAARTRRRVVEDFELAMSVRRAEALRALARQEDAARAEAERIVREARRRVAVLTGHRDRVAAGLRAAAEVLTRVDSVLTLAPAQVPPAPELPAPHLSVSDLPAHDLSVSDPSARDLPESDLSESDLSTLDLPAPDLSGPGPSTRPAPRAPIASAG
;
A
#
# COMPACT_ATOMS: atom_id res chain seq x y z
N MET A 1 46.15 8.33 53.71
CA MET A 1 44.69 8.38 53.84
C MET A 1 44.38 8.84 55.24
N THR A 2 44.28 10.15 55.42
CA THR A 2 43.78 10.73 56.66
C THR A 2 42.27 10.62 56.59
N ASP A 3 41.74 9.67 57.35
CA ASP A 3 40.30 9.55 57.57
C ASP A 3 39.80 10.92 58.03
N GLU A 4 38.91 11.47 57.23
CA GLU A 4 38.17 12.68 57.51
C GLU A 4 37.29 12.34 58.71
N LEU A 5 37.77 12.65 59.92
CA LEU A 5 36.99 12.55 61.15
C LEU A 5 35.80 13.50 60.99
N VAL A 6 34.69 12.96 60.50
CA VAL A 6 33.42 13.66 60.36
C VAL A 6 33.06 14.20 61.74
N PRO A 7 32.94 15.53 61.91
CA PRO A 7 32.46 16.06 63.17
C PRO A 7 31.01 15.58 63.34
N LEU A 8 30.78 14.69 64.31
CA LEU A 8 29.42 14.36 64.73
C LEU A 8 28.80 15.65 65.28
N ARG A 9 28.08 16.38 64.42
CA ARG A 9 27.26 17.52 64.85
C ARG A 9 26.09 16.97 65.66
N ILE A 10 26.30 16.77 66.95
CA ILE A 10 25.27 16.38 67.90
C ILE A 10 24.57 17.65 68.37
N ALA A 11 23.58 18.10 67.59
CA ALA A 11 22.66 19.12 68.07
C ALA A 11 21.58 18.43 68.91
N PHE A 12 21.44 18.82 70.18
CA PHE A 12 20.32 18.42 71.02
C PHE A 12 19.12 19.32 70.74
N ASP A 13 17.92 18.74 70.73
CA ASP A 13 16.68 19.50 70.66
C ASP A 13 16.55 20.37 71.92
N VAL A 14 16.13 21.63 71.74
CA VAL A 14 15.91 22.59 72.83
C VAL A 14 14.45 22.50 73.30
N SER A 15 14.27 22.53 74.61
CA SER A 15 12.99 22.59 75.34
C SER A 15 12.97 23.84 76.23
N TRP A 16 11.82 24.22 76.78
CA TRP A 16 11.74 25.40 77.64
C TRP A 16 12.65 25.21 78.86
N ARG A 17 13.71 26.04 78.94
CA ARG A 17 14.81 25.99 79.91
C ARG A 17 15.85 24.87 79.72
N GLY A 18 16.21 24.52 78.48
CA GLY A 18 17.44 23.76 78.19
C GLY A 18 17.25 22.63 77.18
N TYR A 19 18.21 21.72 77.07
CA TYR A 19 18.14 20.58 76.15
C TYR A 19 17.20 19.49 76.65
N ARG A 20 16.60 18.72 75.72
CA ARG A 20 15.78 17.55 76.07
C ARG A 20 16.60 16.56 76.90
N ARG A 21 16.24 16.43 78.18
CA ARG A 21 16.95 15.60 79.16
C ARG A 21 17.12 14.16 78.72
N ASP A 22 16.11 13.57 78.09
CA ASP A 22 16.16 12.17 77.62
C ASP A 22 17.18 11.98 76.48
N GLN A 23 17.31 12.98 75.60
CA GLN A 23 18.26 12.95 74.50
C GLN A 23 19.69 13.12 75.01
N VAL A 24 19.91 14.06 75.94
CA VAL A 24 21.21 14.28 76.57
C VAL A 24 21.64 13.05 77.37
N ARG A 25 20.73 12.47 78.17
CA ARG A 25 21.04 11.29 78.97
C ARG A 25 21.41 10.10 78.09
N ARG A 26 20.62 9.83 77.03
CA ARG A 26 20.93 8.78 76.06
C ARG A 26 22.30 8.98 75.42
N TYR A 27 22.61 10.22 75.02
CA TYR A 27 23.90 10.53 74.42
C TYR A 27 25.06 10.36 75.41
N VAL A 28 24.91 10.78 76.66
CA VAL A 28 25.94 10.59 77.68
C VAL A 28 26.14 9.09 77.96
N ASP A 29 25.06 8.32 78.07
CA ASP A 29 25.13 6.87 78.28
C ASP A 29 25.83 6.18 77.09
N GLU A 30 25.55 6.60 75.86
CA GLU A 30 26.20 6.12 74.62
C GLU A 30 27.67 6.52 74.55
N ALA A 31 28.01 7.78 74.84
CA ALA A 31 29.38 8.28 74.87
C ALA A 31 30.22 7.62 75.98
N GLU A 32 29.64 7.36 77.15
CA GLU A 32 30.30 6.60 78.21
C GLU A 32 30.54 5.15 77.80
N ALA A 33 29.58 4.52 77.10
CA ALA A 33 29.75 3.17 76.55
C ALA A 33 30.87 3.13 75.50
N ASP A 34 30.91 4.12 74.59
CA ASP A 34 31.93 4.26 73.57
C ASP A 34 33.33 4.48 74.17
N VAL A 35 33.45 5.36 75.18
CA VAL A 35 34.74 5.58 75.86
C VAL A 35 35.21 4.31 76.58
N ARG A 36 34.31 3.55 77.21
CA ARG A 36 34.66 2.27 77.84
C ARG A 36 35.11 1.24 76.80
N LEU A 37 34.43 1.17 75.65
CA LEU A 37 34.78 0.29 74.54
C LEU A 37 36.16 0.66 73.96
N LEU A 38 36.39 1.94 73.64
CA LEU A 38 37.67 2.43 73.12
C LEU A 38 38.82 2.22 74.11
N THR A 39 38.55 2.36 75.41
CA THR A 39 39.56 2.08 76.45
C THR A 39 39.89 0.59 76.49
N ALA A 40 38.88 -0.28 76.43
CA ALA A 40 39.09 -1.73 76.38
C ALA A 40 39.87 -2.17 75.12
N ASP A 41 39.53 -1.59 73.96
CA ASP A 41 40.21 -1.85 72.69
C ASP A 41 41.66 -1.34 72.72
N ARG A 42 41.89 -0.13 73.26
CA ARG A 42 43.24 0.41 73.46
C ARG A 42 44.05 -0.52 74.36
N ASP A 43 43.49 -0.97 75.48
CA ASP A 43 44.20 -1.83 76.41
C ASP A 43 44.46 -3.22 75.81
N ALA A 44 43.55 -3.74 74.99
CA ALA A 44 43.77 -4.96 74.20
C ALA A 44 44.89 -4.77 73.16
N ALA A 45 44.91 -3.65 72.44
CA ALA A 45 45.96 -3.31 71.50
C ALA A 45 47.33 -3.16 72.18
N LEU A 46 47.38 -2.51 73.35
CA LEU A 46 48.60 -2.39 74.15
C LEU A 46 49.12 -3.76 74.64
N ARG A 47 48.23 -4.67 75.06
CA ARG A 47 48.61 -6.06 75.40
C ARG A 47 49.16 -6.80 74.17
N CYS A 48 48.49 -6.71 73.02
CA CYS A 48 48.96 -7.32 71.78
C CYS A 48 50.33 -6.77 71.36
N ALA A 49 50.52 -5.46 71.42
CA ALA A 49 51.79 -4.81 71.12
C ALA A 49 52.91 -5.26 72.07
N GLY A 50 52.62 -5.37 73.37
CA GLY A 50 53.55 -5.90 74.37
C GLY A 50 53.96 -7.36 74.11
N LEU A 51 53.00 -8.22 73.77
CA LEU A 51 53.27 -9.62 73.40
C LEU A 51 54.10 -9.72 72.12
N LEU A 52 53.80 -8.92 71.11
CA LEU A 52 54.56 -8.89 69.86
C LEU A 52 55.99 -8.38 70.10
N ALA A 53 56.16 -7.34 70.93
CA ALA A 53 57.49 -6.84 71.30
C ALA A 53 58.31 -7.90 72.05
N ALA A 54 57.69 -8.62 73.00
CA ALA A 54 58.33 -9.71 73.72
C ALA A 54 58.75 -10.86 72.78
N ARG A 55 57.87 -11.24 71.84
CA ARG A 55 58.18 -12.26 70.83
C ARG A 55 59.31 -11.82 69.91
N LEU A 56 59.32 -10.55 69.51
CA LEU A 56 60.35 -9.99 68.64
C LEU A 56 61.71 -9.94 69.36
N GLU A 57 61.76 -9.57 70.64
CA GLU A 57 62.98 -9.64 71.44
C GLU A 57 63.46 -11.07 71.68
N ALA A 58 62.55 -12.03 71.89
CA ALA A 58 62.90 -13.45 71.96
C ALA A 58 63.53 -13.94 70.65
N GLN A 59 62.92 -13.61 69.50
CA GLN A 59 63.46 -13.96 68.17
C GLN A 59 64.78 -13.26 67.86
N ARG A 60 64.98 -12.01 68.31
CA ARG A 60 66.27 -11.31 68.21
C ARG A 60 67.34 -11.98 69.06
N ARG A 61 67.02 -12.41 70.28
CA ARG A 61 67.95 -13.15 71.15
C ARG A 61 68.32 -14.49 70.53
N GLU A 62 67.34 -15.24 70.03
CA GLU A 62 67.57 -16.50 69.31
C GLU A 62 68.48 -16.30 68.10
N ASN A 63 68.21 -15.29 67.26
CA ASN A 63 69.09 -14.96 66.13
C ASN A 63 70.52 -14.62 66.57
N ARG A 64 70.70 -13.87 67.67
CA ARG A 64 72.05 -13.59 68.21
C ARG A 64 72.75 -14.87 68.67
N VAL A 65 72.04 -15.78 69.33
CA VAL A 65 72.58 -17.09 69.76
C VAL A 65 72.93 -17.96 68.56
N LEU A 66 72.05 -18.06 67.57
CA LEU A 66 72.28 -18.82 66.35
C LEU A 66 73.47 -18.26 65.56
N ARG A 67 73.58 -16.92 65.43
CA ARG A 67 74.74 -16.28 64.80
C ARG A 67 76.03 -16.53 65.57
N ALA A 68 76.03 -16.40 66.90
CA ALA A 68 77.21 -16.71 67.71
C ALA A 68 77.62 -18.18 67.64
N ARG A 69 76.64 -19.10 67.53
CA ARG A 69 76.88 -20.52 67.29
C ARG A 69 77.47 -20.75 65.91
N LEU A 70 76.92 -20.13 64.88
CA LEU A 70 77.43 -20.19 63.51
C LEU A 70 78.85 -19.64 63.43
N ASP A 71 79.11 -18.46 64.00
CA ASP A 71 80.45 -17.87 64.07
C ASP A 71 81.45 -18.78 64.78
N ARG A 72 81.02 -19.48 65.84
CA ARG A 72 81.86 -20.47 66.53
C ARG A 72 82.14 -21.69 65.65
N VAL A 73 81.13 -22.21 64.97
CA VAL A 73 81.27 -23.35 64.03
C VAL A 73 82.17 -22.98 62.85
N CYS A 74 82.02 -21.77 62.30
CA CYS A 74 82.83 -21.25 61.20
C CYS A 74 84.29 -20.96 61.63
N ARG A 75 84.52 -20.59 62.90
CA ARG A 75 85.86 -20.36 63.45
C ARG A 75 86.55 -21.63 63.96
N SER A 76 85.81 -22.73 64.12
CA SER A 76 86.42 -24.01 64.45
C SER A 76 87.26 -24.48 63.25
N PRO A 77 88.59 -24.68 63.40
CA PRO A 77 89.41 -25.15 62.30
C PRO A 77 88.87 -26.48 61.79
N LEU A 78 88.74 -26.59 60.48
CA LEU A 78 88.14 -27.71 59.78
C LEU A 78 88.94 -28.98 60.08
N ASP A 79 88.29 -29.96 60.72
CA ASP A 79 88.82 -31.32 60.69
C ASP A 79 88.65 -31.89 59.28
N ILE A 80 89.70 -32.49 58.73
CA ILE A 80 89.77 -32.90 57.32
C ILE A 80 88.74 -34.01 57.04
N GLY A 81 88.37 -34.83 58.04
CA GLY A 81 87.31 -35.84 57.92
C GLY A 81 85.89 -35.28 57.89
N GLY A 82 85.62 -34.19 58.62
CA GLY A 82 84.27 -33.60 58.71
C GLY A 82 83.91 -32.62 57.58
N ALA A 83 84.84 -32.35 56.65
CA ALA A 83 84.58 -31.47 55.50
C ALA A 83 83.72 -32.18 54.43
N GLU A 84 83.96 -33.47 54.21
CA GLU A 84 83.19 -34.28 53.25
C GLU A 84 81.75 -34.48 53.73
N GLU A 85 81.54 -34.86 55.00
CA GLU A 85 80.20 -35.03 55.58
C GLU A 85 79.35 -33.75 55.48
N ARG A 86 79.94 -32.58 55.72
CA ARG A 86 79.24 -31.30 55.56
C ARG A 86 78.94 -30.95 54.10
N ALA A 87 79.82 -31.31 53.16
CA ALA A 87 79.54 -31.14 51.74
C ALA A 87 78.36 -32.02 51.29
N TRP A 88 78.29 -33.27 51.77
CA TRP A 88 77.15 -34.15 51.56
C TRP A 88 75.86 -33.59 52.15
N ASP A 89 75.91 -33.04 53.37
CA ASP A 89 74.76 -32.41 54.01
C ASP A 89 74.25 -31.18 53.25
N VAL A 90 75.14 -30.34 52.73
CA VAL A 90 74.77 -29.18 51.90
C VAL A 90 74.15 -29.63 50.58
N VAL A 91 74.70 -30.65 49.93
CA VAL A 91 74.12 -31.20 48.70
C VAL A 91 72.74 -31.80 48.96
N ARG A 92 72.58 -32.54 50.05
CA ARG A 92 71.29 -33.09 50.48
C ARG A 92 70.27 -31.98 50.73
N LEU A 93 70.64 -30.95 51.49
CA LEU A 93 69.76 -29.81 51.77
C LEU A 93 69.39 -29.05 50.49
N ALA A 94 70.34 -28.87 49.57
CA ALA A 94 70.08 -28.22 48.29
C ALA A 94 69.13 -29.07 47.40
N GLN A 95 69.24 -30.40 47.45
CA GLN A 95 68.32 -31.30 46.75
C GLN A 95 66.91 -31.27 47.37
N GLU A 96 66.81 -31.24 48.69
CA GLU A 96 65.53 -31.07 49.39
C GLU A 96 64.88 -29.72 49.03
N GLU A 97 65.64 -28.63 49.06
CA GLU A 97 65.17 -27.29 48.68
C GLU A 97 64.76 -27.22 47.21
N ALA A 98 65.54 -27.81 46.29
CA ALA A 98 65.18 -27.91 44.89
C ALA A 98 63.88 -28.71 44.69
N GLY A 99 63.70 -29.78 45.47
CA GLY A 99 62.47 -30.57 45.53
C GLY A 99 61.27 -29.72 45.96
N GLU A 100 61.41 -28.92 47.01
CA GLU A 100 60.37 -28.01 47.49
C GLU A 100 60.03 -26.91 46.49
N ILE A 101 61.03 -26.33 45.81
CA ILE A 101 60.82 -25.34 44.76
C ILE A 101 60.06 -25.96 43.60
N ALA A 102 60.46 -27.16 43.15
CA ALA A 102 59.78 -27.88 42.08
C ALA A 102 58.34 -28.23 42.47
N ALA A 103 58.10 -28.70 43.70
CA ALA A 103 56.76 -28.99 44.21
C ALA A 103 55.88 -27.73 44.24
N ARG A 104 56.42 -26.60 44.74
CA ARG A 104 55.71 -25.31 44.75
C ARG A 104 55.40 -24.81 43.33
N ALA A 105 56.35 -24.93 42.41
CA ALA A 105 56.17 -24.54 41.02
C ALA A 105 55.10 -25.40 40.32
N ARG A 106 55.11 -26.72 40.53
CA ARG A 106 54.08 -27.63 40.01
C ARG A 106 52.70 -27.29 40.55
N ALA A 107 52.57 -27.12 41.86
CA ALA A 107 51.29 -26.72 42.48
C ALA A 107 50.79 -25.36 41.98
N ALA A 108 51.70 -24.41 41.71
CA ALA A 108 51.33 -23.13 41.12
C ALA A 108 50.85 -23.28 39.66
N ALA A 109 51.53 -24.10 38.86
CA ALA A 109 51.13 -24.39 37.47
C ALA A 109 49.77 -25.09 37.40
N GLU A 110 49.53 -26.09 38.26
CA GLU A 110 48.23 -26.77 38.34
C GLU A 110 47.09 -25.81 38.72
N ARG A 111 47.33 -24.94 39.70
CA ARG A 111 46.36 -23.88 40.08
C ARG A 111 46.08 -22.95 38.90
N ALA A 112 47.10 -22.50 38.19
CA ALA A 112 46.95 -21.64 37.02
C ALA A 112 46.13 -22.35 35.91
N TRP A 113 46.42 -23.62 35.62
CA TRP A 113 45.66 -24.40 34.65
C TRP A 113 44.19 -24.59 35.03
N VAL A 114 43.89 -24.83 36.31
CA VAL A 114 42.50 -24.93 36.79
C VAL A 114 41.77 -23.60 36.61
N VAL A 115 42.41 -22.48 36.93
CA VAL A 115 41.84 -21.15 36.75
C VAL A 115 41.58 -20.85 35.28
N GLU A 116 42.56 -21.09 34.40
CA GLU A 116 42.41 -20.87 32.96
C GLU A 116 41.31 -21.75 32.36
N ARG A 117 41.27 -23.05 32.69
CA ARG A 117 40.19 -23.94 32.23
C ARG A 117 38.82 -23.48 32.69
N ARG A 118 38.70 -22.99 33.93
CA ARG A 118 37.44 -22.42 34.44
C ARG A 118 37.08 -21.13 33.70
N ALA A 119 38.05 -20.27 33.44
CA ALA A 119 37.85 -19.04 32.68
C ALA A 119 37.39 -19.35 31.25
N GLU A 120 38.05 -20.27 30.55
CA GLU A 120 37.65 -20.75 29.23
C GLU A 120 36.25 -21.36 29.23
N ALA A 121 35.94 -22.24 30.17
CA ALA A 121 34.60 -22.82 30.31
C ALA A 121 33.54 -21.73 30.53
N SER A 122 33.84 -20.71 31.35
CA SER A 122 32.94 -19.57 31.56
C SER A 122 32.73 -18.73 30.30
N ARG A 123 33.78 -18.55 29.48
CA ARG A 123 33.70 -17.83 28.19
C ARG A 123 32.86 -18.62 27.19
N ARG A 124 33.10 -19.93 27.07
CA ARG A 124 32.33 -20.84 26.21
C ARG A 124 30.84 -20.83 26.58
N ARG A 125 30.51 -20.99 27.87
CA ARG A 125 29.12 -20.93 28.34
C ARG A 125 28.44 -19.59 28.02
N ARG A 126 29.17 -18.47 28.17
CA ARG A 126 28.66 -17.14 27.80
C ARG A 126 28.41 -17.03 26.30
N HIS A 127 29.33 -17.51 25.47
CA HIS A 127 29.15 -17.54 24.02
C HIS A 127 27.99 -18.43 23.59
N GLU A 128 27.88 -19.64 24.15
CA GLU A 128 26.75 -20.56 23.92
C GLU A 128 25.43 -19.92 24.32
N ALA A 129 25.37 -19.24 25.47
CA ALA A 129 24.18 -18.52 25.91
C ALA A 129 23.81 -17.36 24.96
N LEU A 130 24.80 -16.58 24.50
CA LEU A 130 24.56 -15.50 23.53
C LEU A 130 24.07 -16.04 22.18
N ILE A 131 24.64 -17.13 21.69
CA ILE A 131 24.19 -17.80 20.45
C ILE A 131 22.74 -18.27 20.62
N ALA A 132 22.43 -18.93 21.75
CA ALA A 132 21.07 -19.38 22.03
C ALA A 132 20.06 -18.22 22.12
N GLN A 133 20.46 -17.08 22.72
CA GLN A 133 19.64 -15.87 22.75
C GLN A 133 19.40 -15.31 21.35
N LEU A 134 20.44 -15.21 20.51
CA LEU A 134 20.29 -14.74 19.12
C LEU A 134 19.41 -15.67 18.30
N GLU A 135 19.52 -16.98 18.47
CA GLU A 135 18.65 -17.95 17.82
C GLU A 135 17.19 -17.82 18.29
N ALA A 136 16.97 -17.62 19.59
CA ALA A 136 15.63 -17.40 20.13
C ALA A 136 15.01 -16.11 19.57
N HIS A 137 15.76 -15.00 19.55
CA HIS A 137 15.32 -13.74 18.94
C HIS A 137 15.04 -13.90 17.45
N ARG A 138 15.90 -14.61 16.70
CA ARG A 138 15.68 -14.89 15.27
C ARG A 138 14.39 -15.70 15.06
N ARG A 139 14.17 -16.77 15.82
CA ARG A 139 12.95 -17.58 15.72
C ARG A 139 11.71 -16.76 16.04
N HIS A 140 11.76 -15.92 17.08
CA HIS A 140 10.66 -15.04 17.43
C HIS A 140 10.34 -14.07 16.29
N ALA A 141 11.35 -13.36 15.75
CA ALA A 141 11.18 -12.47 14.62
C ALA A 141 10.66 -13.19 13.36
N GLU A 142 11.12 -14.41 13.07
CA GLU A 142 10.61 -15.23 11.98
C GLU A 142 9.13 -15.59 12.18
N THR A 143 8.72 -15.93 13.41
CA THR A 143 7.30 -16.23 13.71
C THR A 143 6.41 -15.01 13.57
N GLU A 144 6.86 -13.85 14.04
CA GLU A 144 6.13 -12.59 13.89
C GLU A 144 6.03 -12.19 12.43
N HIS A 145 7.13 -12.27 11.67
CA HIS A 145 7.15 -11.96 10.25
C HIS A 145 6.21 -12.86 9.46
N ARG A 146 6.21 -14.18 9.73
CA ARG A 146 5.27 -15.12 9.11
C ARG A 146 3.82 -14.76 9.45
N ALA A 147 3.53 -14.48 10.71
CA ALA A 147 2.19 -14.08 11.13
C ALA A 147 1.72 -12.77 10.46
N LEU A 148 2.61 -11.79 10.31
CA LEU A 148 2.32 -10.55 9.59
C LEU A 148 2.06 -10.80 8.11
N LEU A 149 2.88 -11.63 7.45
CA LEU A 149 2.67 -11.98 6.04
C LEU A 149 1.35 -12.73 5.82
N ASP A 150 1.01 -13.66 6.72
CA ASP A 150 -0.24 -14.41 6.63
C ASP A 150 -1.47 -13.50 6.83
N ARG A 151 -1.39 -12.55 7.76
CA ARG A 151 -2.43 -11.51 7.94
C ARG A 151 -2.55 -10.62 6.71
N ALA A 152 -1.44 -10.09 6.19
CA ALA A 152 -1.46 -9.25 5.00
C ALA A 152 -2.01 -9.99 3.78
N ARG A 153 -1.65 -11.27 3.59
CA ARG A 153 -2.21 -12.12 2.52
C ARG A 153 -3.71 -12.33 2.69
N ALA A 154 -4.18 -12.57 3.91
CA ALA A 154 -5.60 -12.73 4.19
C ALA A 154 -6.39 -11.44 3.93
N GLU A 155 -5.84 -10.28 4.33
CA GLU A 155 -6.43 -8.96 4.07
C GLU A 155 -6.51 -8.66 2.57
N VAL A 156 -5.42 -8.86 1.83
CA VAL A 156 -5.40 -8.70 0.37
C VAL A 156 -6.43 -9.61 -0.29
N ALA A 157 -6.49 -10.89 0.10
CA ALA A 157 -7.48 -11.82 -0.44
C ALA A 157 -8.92 -11.40 -0.11
N ALA A 158 -9.17 -10.87 1.09
CA ALA A 158 -10.48 -10.35 1.47
C ALA A 158 -10.88 -9.13 0.64
N LEU A 159 -9.96 -8.18 0.48
CA LEU A 159 -10.15 -6.98 -0.36
C LEU A 159 -10.39 -7.35 -1.83
N SER A 160 -9.62 -8.30 -2.38
CA SER A 160 -9.84 -8.78 -3.75
C SER A 160 -11.22 -9.40 -3.92
N ARG A 161 -11.67 -10.25 -2.98
CA ARG A 161 -13.02 -10.84 -3.00
C ARG A 161 -14.12 -9.79 -2.88
N GLU A 162 -13.90 -8.76 -2.06
CA GLU A 162 -14.85 -7.65 -1.94
C GLU A 162 -14.91 -6.82 -3.23
N ALA A 163 -13.76 -6.49 -3.83
CA ALA A 163 -13.69 -5.77 -5.09
C ALA A 163 -14.38 -6.54 -6.22
N GLU A 164 -14.16 -7.86 -6.31
CA GLU A 164 -14.85 -8.71 -7.29
C GLU A 164 -16.36 -8.75 -7.08
N ARG A 165 -16.84 -8.82 -5.83
CA ARG A 165 -18.27 -8.76 -5.51
C ARG A 165 -18.87 -7.42 -5.95
N ARG A 166 -18.22 -6.30 -5.60
CA ARG A 166 -18.66 -4.96 -6.02
C ARG A 166 -18.68 -4.82 -7.54
N ARG A 167 -17.66 -5.34 -8.24
CA ARG A 167 -17.64 -5.34 -9.71
C ARG A 167 -18.84 -6.09 -10.29
N ARG A 168 -19.10 -7.31 -9.82
CA ARG A 168 -20.27 -8.11 -10.26
C ARG A 168 -21.59 -7.39 -9.99
N GLU A 169 -21.74 -6.80 -8.81
CA GLU A 169 -22.96 -6.04 -8.48
C GLU A 169 -23.19 -4.85 -9.42
N LEU A 170 -22.12 -4.11 -9.75
CA LEU A 170 -22.18 -3.01 -10.70
C LEU A 170 -22.48 -3.50 -12.12
N ASP A 171 -21.85 -4.59 -12.55
CA ASP A 171 -22.09 -5.23 -13.85
C ASP A 171 -23.56 -5.68 -13.99
N ASP A 172 -24.10 -6.32 -12.95
CA ASP A 172 -25.50 -6.76 -12.90
C ASP A 172 -26.47 -5.57 -12.92
N ARG A 173 -26.16 -4.49 -12.19
CA ARG A 173 -26.95 -3.25 -12.23
C ARG A 173 -26.92 -2.63 -13.62
N ALA A 174 -25.75 -2.50 -14.22
CA ALA A 174 -25.60 -1.97 -15.57
C ALA A 174 -26.32 -2.83 -16.61
N ALA A 175 -26.26 -4.16 -16.50
CA ALA A 175 -26.99 -5.09 -17.36
C ALA A 175 -28.51 -4.91 -17.21
N ARG A 176 -29.02 -4.78 -15.98
CA ARG A 176 -30.45 -4.50 -15.73
C ARG A 176 -30.89 -3.17 -16.33
N THR A 177 -30.11 -2.11 -16.16
CA THR A 177 -30.42 -0.80 -16.76
C THR A 177 -30.41 -0.87 -18.28
N ARG A 178 -29.41 -1.51 -18.89
CA ARG A 178 -29.37 -1.70 -20.35
C ARG A 178 -30.59 -2.44 -20.88
N ARG A 179 -31.03 -3.51 -20.21
CA ARG A 179 -32.25 -4.24 -20.58
C ARG A 179 -33.48 -3.35 -20.54
N ARG A 180 -33.68 -2.59 -19.46
CA ARG A 180 -34.80 -1.64 -19.34
C ARG A 180 -34.80 -0.60 -20.46
N VAL A 181 -33.65 0.02 -20.74
CA VAL A 181 -33.52 1.01 -21.81
C VAL A 181 -33.86 0.40 -23.17
N VAL A 182 -33.41 -0.83 -23.45
CA VAL A 182 -33.74 -1.53 -24.69
C VAL A 182 -35.23 -1.85 -24.78
N GLU A 183 -35.84 -2.38 -23.73
CA GLU A 183 -37.27 -2.69 -23.66
C GLU A 183 -38.12 -1.43 -23.86
N ASP A 184 -37.80 -0.33 -23.17
CA ASP A 184 -38.48 0.96 -23.29
C ASP A 184 -38.33 1.54 -24.70
N PHE A 185 -37.14 1.42 -25.30
CA PHE A 185 -36.88 1.86 -26.66
C PHE A 185 -37.68 1.04 -27.68
N GLU A 186 -37.69 -0.29 -27.56
CA GLU A 186 -38.48 -1.17 -28.42
C GLU A 186 -39.98 -0.83 -28.33
N LEU A 187 -40.49 -0.62 -27.12
CA LEU A 187 -41.88 -0.19 -26.91
C LEU A 187 -42.14 1.16 -27.58
N ALA A 188 -41.32 2.18 -27.31
CA ALA A 188 -41.47 3.50 -27.91
C ALA A 188 -41.40 3.46 -29.44
N MET A 189 -40.49 2.67 -30.00
CA MET A 189 -40.37 2.48 -31.44
C MET A 189 -41.55 1.71 -32.03
N SER A 190 -42.10 0.73 -31.32
CA SER A 190 -43.31 0.01 -31.77
C SER A 190 -44.53 0.94 -31.84
N VAL A 191 -44.70 1.82 -30.85
CA VAL A 191 -45.78 2.83 -30.82
C VAL A 191 -45.60 3.82 -31.97
N ARG A 192 -44.40 4.39 -32.14
CA ARG A 192 -44.10 5.32 -33.25
C ARG A 192 -44.30 4.67 -34.62
N ARG A 193 -43.89 3.41 -34.79
CA ARG A 193 -44.13 2.64 -36.02
C ARG A 193 -45.63 2.46 -36.29
N ALA A 194 -46.42 2.10 -35.28
CA ALA A 194 -47.87 1.95 -35.42
C ALA A 194 -48.57 3.27 -35.77
N GLU A 195 -48.15 4.38 -35.17
CA GLU A 195 -48.65 5.72 -35.49
C GLU A 195 -48.28 6.14 -36.92
N ALA A 196 -47.03 5.92 -37.33
CA ALA A 196 -46.58 6.21 -38.70
C ALA A 196 -47.37 5.41 -39.74
N LEU A 197 -47.60 4.10 -39.50
CA LEU A 197 -48.42 3.26 -40.39
C LEU A 197 -49.87 3.76 -40.46
N ARG A 198 -50.47 4.17 -39.34
CA ARG A 198 -51.82 4.77 -39.34
C ARG A 198 -51.86 6.09 -40.10
N ALA A 199 -50.83 6.92 -39.99
CA ALA A 199 -50.75 8.18 -40.74
C ALA A 199 -50.64 7.91 -42.25
N LEU A 200 -49.82 6.93 -42.65
CA LEU A 200 -49.71 6.51 -44.05
C LEU A 200 -51.04 6.00 -44.59
N ALA A 201 -51.72 5.10 -43.86
CA ALA A 201 -53.03 4.58 -44.26
C ALA A 201 -54.08 5.70 -44.44
N ARG A 202 -54.10 6.70 -43.54
CA ARG A 202 -54.98 7.88 -43.69
C ARG A 202 -54.64 8.70 -44.94
N GLN A 203 -53.36 8.85 -45.26
CA GLN A 203 -52.92 9.53 -46.49
C GLN A 203 -53.34 8.75 -47.74
N GLU A 204 -53.18 7.42 -47.73
CA GLU A 204 -53.62 6.54 -48.81
C GLU A 204 -55.13 6.59 -49.01
N ASP A 205 -55.92 6.51 -47.92
CA ASP A 205 -57.38 6.62 -47.97
C ASP A 205 -57.83 7.99 -48.49
N ALA A 206 -57.20 9.08 -48.05
CA ALA A 206 -57.48 10.43 -48.54
C ALA A 206 -57.13 10.59 -50.02
N ALA A 207 -55.96 10.09 -50.43
CA ALA A 207 -55.53 10.10 -51.83
C ALA A 207 -56.47 9.27 -52.71
N ARG A 208 -56.92 8.11 -52.23
CA ARG A 208 -57.91 7.26 -52.91
C ARG A 208 -59.26 7.95 -53.05
N ALA A 209 -59.77 8.56 -51.99
CA ALA A 209 -61.03 9.31 -52.02
C ALA A 209 -60.98 10.49 -53.00
N GLU A 210 -59.84 11.19 -53.06
CA GLU A 210 -59.61 12.27 -54.02
C GLU A 210 -59.53 11.74 -55.45
N ALA A 211 -58.80 10.65 -55.70
CA ALA A 211 -58.77 10.00 -57.00
C ALA A 211 -60.17 9.56 -57.44
N GLU A 212 -60.98 8.97 -56.55
CA GLU A 212 -62.36 8.61 -56.81
C GLU A 212 -63.26 9.84 -57.06
N ARG A 213 -62.99 10.98 -56.42
CA ARG A 213 -63.67 12.26 -56.69
C ARG A 213 -63.33 12.77 -58.09
N ILE A 214 -62.05 12.83 -58.44
CA ILE A 214 -61.57 13.25 -59.77
C ILE A 214 -62.17 12.35 -60.86
N VAL A 215 -62.14 11.02 -60.66
CA VAL A 215 -62.72 10.06 -61.62
C VAL A 215 -64.24 10.26 -61.76
N ARG A 216 -64.97 10.48 -60.65
CA ARG A 216 -66.41 10.77 -60.70
C ARG A 216 -66.70 12.07 -61.43
N GLU A 217 -65.94 13.13 -61.16
CA GLU A 217 -66.09 14.42 -61.84
C GLU A 217 -65.78 14.30 -63.32
N ALA A 218 -64.67 13.65 -63.69
CA ALA A 218 -64.32 13.37 -65.08
C ALA A 218 -65.42 12.57 -65.79
N ARG A 219 -65.96 11.51 -65.16
CA ARG A 219 -67.10 10.75 -65.70
C ARG A 219 -68.35 11.60 -65.89
N ARG A 220 -68.67 12.51 -64.95
CA ARG A 220 -69.77 13.47 -65.09
C ARG A 220 -69.54 14.42 -66.26
N ARG A 221 -68.34 14.99 -66.39
CA ARG A 221 -67.97 15.87 -67.52
C ARG A 221 -68.07 15.13 -68.85
N VAL A 222 -67.58 13.89 -68.93
CA VAL A 222 -67.73 13.03 -70.11
C VAL A 222 -69.21 12.77 -70.42
N ALA A 223 -70.03 12.43 -69.42
CA ALA A 223 -71.47 12.22 -69.63
C ALA A 223 -72.18 13.48 -70.14
N VAL A 224 -71.84 14.66 -69.60
CA VAL A 224 -72.36 15.95 -70.07
C VAL A 224 -71.95 16.21 -71.53
N LEU A 225 -70.66 16.05 -71.85
CA LEU A 225 -70.16 16.20 -73.23
C LEU A 225 -70.81 15.22 -74.19
N THR A 226 -71.02 13.97 -73.77
CA THR A 226 -71.70 12.94 -74.56
C THR A 226 -73.16 13.32 -74.79
N GLY A 227 -73.86 13.82 -73.76
CA GLY A 227 -75.22 14.31 -73.89
C GLY A 227 -75.33 15.54 -74.80
N HIS A 228 -74.36 16.47 -74.76
CA HIS A 228 -74.27 17.56 -75.73
C HIS A 228 -74.03 17.04 -77.15
N ARG A 229 -73.08 16.12 -77.35
CA ARG A 229 -72.82 15.46 -78.63
C ARG A 229 -74.08 14.78 -79.15
N ASP A 230 -74.80 14.06 -78.31
CA ASP A 230 -76.01 13.34 -78.71
C ASP A 230 -77.14 14.30 -79.08
N ARG A 231 -77.29 15.43 -78.37
CA ARG A 231 -78.20 16.52 -78.76
C ARG A 231 -77.80 17.17 -80.08
N VAL A 232 -76.51 17.44 -80.29
CA VAL A 232 -75.99 17.98 -81.56
C VAL A 232 -76.24 16.97 -82.68
N ALA A 233 -75.95 15.68 -82.48
CA ALA A 233 -76.19 14.63 -83.45
C ALA A 233 -77.69 14.45 -83.75
N ALA A 234 -78.56 14.55 -82.74
CA ALA A 234 -80.01 14.54 -82.93
C ALA A 234 -80.50 15.79 -83.67
N GLY A 235 -79.95 16.96 -83.35
CA GLY A 235 -80.23 18.22 -84.04
C GLY A 235 -79.78 18.17 -85.51
N LEU A 236 -78.60 17.60 -85.79
CA LEU A 236 -78.13 17.36 -87.15
C LEU A 236 -79.00 16.34 -87.89
N ARG A 237 -79.48 15.28 -87.22
CA ARG A 237 -80.45 14.32 -87.79
C ARG A 237 -81.80 14.98 -88.08
N ALA A 238 -82.33 15.78 -87.17
CA ALA A 238 -83.56 16.52 -87.37
C ALA A 238 -83.42 17.59 -88.47
N ALA A 239 -82.27 18.27 -88.55
CA ALA A 239 -81.96 19.18 -89.65
C ALA A 239 -81.84 18.43 -90.98
N ALA A 240 -81.24 17.23 -91.01
CA ALA A 240 -81.21 16.37 -92.19
C ALA A 240 -82.62 15.87 -92.58
N GLU A 241 -83.49 15.57 -91.61
CA GLU A 241 -84.90 15.25 -91.84
C GLU A 241 -85.70 16.45 -92.38
N VAL A 242 -85.45 17.66 -91.87
CA VAL A 242 -86.04 18.89 -92.39
C VAL A 242 -85.51 19.20 -93.79
N LEU A 243 -84.22 19.00 -94.06
CA LEU A 243 -83.65 19.15 -95.38
C LEU A 243 -84.20 18.12 -96.36
N THR A 244 -84.40 16.86 -95.97
CA THR A 244 -85.09 15.86 -96.81
C THR A 244 -86.58 16.16 -96.98
N ARG A 245 -87.24 16.79 -95.98
CA ARG A 245 -88.61 17.31 -96.12
C ARG A 245 -88.69 18.53 -97.05
N VAL A 246 -87.73 19.45 -96.99
CA VAL A 246 -87.63 20.61 -97.86
C VAL A 246 -87.22 20.20 -99.28
N ASP A 247 -86.35 19.19 -99.42
CA ASP A 247 -86.04 18.53 -100.69
C ASP A 247 -87.28 17.83 -101.29
N SER A 248 -88.15 17.26 -100.44
CA SER A 248 -89.44 16.70 -100.88
C SER A 248 -90.53 17.73 -101.19
N VAL A 249 -90.34 19.01 -100.83
CA VAL A 249 -91.29 20.13 -101.08
C VAL A 249 -90.79 21.10 -102.16
N LEU A 250 -89.49 21.12 -102.44
CA LEU A 250 -88.88 21.89 -103.52
C LEU A 250 -88.38 20.97 -104.65
N THR A 251 -89.26 20.10 -105.18
CA THR A 251 -89.16 19.69 -106.58
C THR A 251 -89.85 20.70 -107.47
N LEU A 252 -89.12 21.77 -107.75
CA LEU A 252 -89.23 22.57 -108.97
C LEU A 252 -87.80 22.76 -109.47
N ALA A 253 -87.52 22.12 -110.60
CA ALA A 253 -86.32 22.27 -111.43
C ALA A 253 -86.03 23.76 -111.77
N PRO A 254 -84.92 24.15 -112.43
CA PRO A 254 -83.70 23.43 -112.88
C PRO A 254 -82.41 24.18 -112.44
N ALA A 255 -81.22 23.78 -112.90
CA ALA A 255 -80.18 24.66 -113.49
C ALA A 255 -78.79 24.02 -113.47
N GLN A 256 -78.16 23.99 -114.65
CA GLN A 256 -76.77 23.63 -114.85
C GLN A 256 -75.86 24.87 -114.81
N VAL A 257 -74.56 24.62 -114.54
CA VAL A 257 -73.34 25.45 -114.81
C VAL A 257 -73.00 26.49 -113.71
N PRO A 258 -71.73 26.73 -113.27
CA PRO A 258 -70.40 26.47 -113.90
C PRO A 258 -69.32 25.77 -113.01
N PRO A 259 -68.11 25.48 -113.55
CA PRO A 259 -66.94 24.99 -112.80
C PRO A 259 -65.89 26.07 -112.44
N ALA A 260 -65.06 25.73 -111.43
CA ALA A 260 -63.81 26.36 -110.94
C ALA A 260 -63.96 27.52 -109.92
N PRO A 261 -63.08 27.65 -108.89
CA PRO A 261 -61.65 27.36 -108.94
C PRO A 261 -61.08 26.42 -107.84
N GLU A 262 -59.99 25.75 -108.21
CA GLU A 262 -59.01 25.18 -107.28
C GLU A 262 -58.26 26.31 -106.55
N LEU A 263 -57.84 26.04 -105.30
CA LEU A 263 -56.64 26.50 -104.56
C LEU A 263 -56.86 26.24 -103.04
N PRO A 264 -55.82 26.21 -102.20
CA PRO A 264 -54.88 25.10 -101.98
C PRO A 264 -54.94 24.58 -100.52
N ALA A 265 -54.30 23.44 -100.26
CA ALA A 265 -54.08 22.94 -98.91
C ALA A 265 -53.16 23.88 -98.11
N PRO A 266 -53.44 24.19 -96.84
CA PRO A 266 -52.42 24.68 -95.92
C PRO A 266 -51.71 23.48 -95.30
N HIS A 267 -50.46 23.29 -95.70
CA HIS A 267 -49.45 22.71 -94.84
C HIS A 267 -49.22 23.71 -93.68
N LEU A 268 -49.60 23.36 -92.46
CA LEU A 268 -49.00 23.96 -91.28
C LEU A 268 -48.10 22.93 -90.62
N SER A 269 -46.82 23.21 -90.84
CA SER A 269 -45.67 22.65 -90.16
C SER A 269 -45.73 22.95 -88.65
N VAL A 270 -45.19 21.98 -87.93
CA VAL A 270 -44.87 21.93 -86.51
C VAL A 270 -44.16 23.20 -86.03
N SER A 271 -44.57 23.72 -84.86
CA SER A 271 -43.69 24.30 -83.85
C SER A 271 -44.39 24.37 -82.48
N ASP A 272 -43.78 23.67 -81.52
CA ASP A 272 -43.56 24.09 -80.13
C ASP A 272 -44.75 24.28 -79.20
N LEU A 273 -45.14 23.18 -78.53
CA LEU A 273 -45.51 23.22 -77.12
C LEU A 273 -44.60 22.23 -76.36
N PRO A 274 -43.88 22.67 -75.32
CA PRO A 274 -42.90 21.84 -74.65
C PRO A 274 -43.59 20.70 -73.92
N ALA A 275 -43.17 19.47 -74.22
CA ALA A 275 -43.30 18.36 -73.29
C ALA A 275 -42.61 18.78 -71.99
N HIS A 276 -43.38 18.96 -70.92
CA HIS A 276 -42.80 18.93 -69.58
C HIS A 276 -42.29 17.50 -69.37
N ASP A 277 -40.98 17.40 -69.44
CA ASP A 277 -40.18 16.26 -69.05
C ASP A 277 -40.59 15.84 -67.62
N LEU A 278 -41.27 14.70 -67.52
CA LEU A 278 -41.32 13.94 -66.27
C LEU A 278 -39.94 13.27 -66.12
N SER A 279 -38.92 14.10 -65.88
CA SER A 279 -37.70 13.63 -65.28
C SER A 279 -38.08 13.21 -63.86
N VAL A 280 -37.96 11.91 -63.63
CA VAL A 280 -37.81 11.34 -62.31
C VAL A 280 -36.63 12.07 -61.68
N SER A 281 -36.93 13.10 -60.90
CA SER A 281 -35.99 13.64 -59.94
C SER A 281 -35.86 12.59 -58.85
N ASP A 282 -34.81 11.79 -58.94
CA ASP A 282 -34.16 11.20 -57.78
C ASP A 282 -34.06 12.28 -56.68
N PRO A 283 -34.59 12.07 -55.47
CA PRO A 283 -34.14 12.85 -54.34
C PRO A 283 -32.76 12.31 -53.93
N SER A 284 -31.73 12.70 -54.68
CA SER A 284 -30.39 12.72 -54.11
C SER A 284 -30.40 13.65 -52.92
N ALA A 285 -30.02 13.07 -51.77
CA ALA A 285 -29.40 13.74 -50.64
C ALA A 285 -30.02 15.10 -50.25
N ARG A 286 -31.01 15.04 -49.36
CA ARG A 286 -31.11 16.13 -48.37
C ARG A 286 -29.81 16.12 -47.58
N ASP A 287 -29.06 17.20 -47.70
CA ASP A 287 -28.06 17.62 -46.74
C ASP A 287 -28.62 17.40 -45.33
N LEU A 288 -28.02 16.43 -44.64
CA LEU A 288 -28.01 16.42 -43.20
C LEU A 288 -27.36 17.74 -42.77
N PRO A 289 -27.93 18.51 -41.83
CA PRO A 289 -27.06 19.36 -41.06
C PRO A 289 -26.07 18.41 -40.37
N GLU A 290 -24.78 18.54 -40.69
CA GLU A 290 -23.72 18.11 -39.80
C GLU A 290 -24.08 18.68 -38.42
N SER A 291 -24.64 17.80 -37.60
CA SER A 291 -24.80 18.07 -36.19
C SER A 291 -23.37 18.03 -35.69
N ASP A 292 -22.84 19.21 -35.41
CA ASP A 292 -21.62 19.41 -34.63
C ASP A 292 -21.57 18.34 -33.54
N LEU A 293 -20.77 17.30 -33.78
CA LEU A 293 -20.18 16.55 -32.70
C LEU A 293 -19.18 17.51 -32.09
N SER A 294 -19.69 18.33 -31.18
CA SER A 294 -18.89 18.90 -30.11
C SER A 294 -18.25 17.74 -29.37
N GLU A 295 -17.05 17.36 -29.82
CA GLU A 295 -15.99 16.95 -28.93
C GLU A 295 -15.73 18.14 -28.01
N SER A 296 -16.55 18.24 -26.97
CA SER A 296 -16.36 19.18 -25.87
C SER A 296 -16.64 18.41 -24.61
N ASP A 297 -15.59 18.34 -23.79
CA ASP A 297 -15.57 17.92 -22.39
C ASP A 297 -15.33 16.42 -22.11
N LEU A 298 -14.16 15.92 -22.53
CA LEU A 298 -13.45 14.84 -21.84
C LEU A 298 -12.10 15.26 -21.25
N SER A 299 -11.96 16.51 -20.83
CA SER A 299 -10.80 16.94 -20.04
C SER A 299 -11.22 17.98 -19.02
N THR A 300 -11.63 17.51 -17.84
CA THR A 300 -11.19 17.97 -16.52
C THR A 300 -12.00 17.19 -15.47
N LEU A 301 -11.58 15.97 -15.17
CA LEU A 301 -11.80 15.41 -13.84
C LEU A 301 -10.46 15.44 -13.13
N ASP A 302 -10.31 16.44 -12.27
CA ASP A 302 -9.29 16.51 -11.22
C ASP A 302 -9.44 15.26 -10.35
N LEU A 303 -8.59 14.27 -10.60
CA LEU A 303 -8.37 13.18 -9.66
C LEU A 303 -7.33 13.66 -8.64
N PRO A 304 -7.64 13.71 -7.33
CA PRO A 304 -6.62 13.96 -6.34
C PRO A 304 -5.62 12.79 -6.39
N ALA A 305 -4.35 13.13 -6.60
CA ALA A 305 -3.25 12.19 -6.55
C ALA A 305 -3.26 11.43 -5.20
N PRO A 306 -3.08 10.10 -5.18
CA PRO A 306 -2.82 9.41 -3.93
C PRO A 306 -1.42 9.80 -3.44
N ASP A 307 -1.37 10.44 -2.27
CA ASP A 307 -0.14 10.64 -1.49
C ASP A 307 0.49 9.27 -1.16
N LEU A 308 1.40 8.82 -2.02
CA LEU A 308 2.35 7.78 -1.68
C LEU A 308 3.53 8.42 -0.94
N SER A 309 3.26 8.90 0.27
CA SER A 309 4.31 9.11 1.27
C SER A 309 4.75 7.75 1.80
N GLY A 310 5.62 7.08 1.03
CA GLY A 310 6.41 5.97 1.54
C GLY A 310 7.47 6.50 2.52
N PRO A 311 7.72 5.82 3.65
CA PRO A 311 8.81 6.20 4.54
C PRO A 311 10.13 6.03 3.79
N GLY A 312 10.91 7.11 3.71
CA GLY A 312 12.20 7.13 3.02
C GLY A 312 13.17 6.05 3.52
N PRO A 313 14.16 5.65 2.71
CA PRO A 313 15.15 4.67 3.12
C PRO A 313 15.91 5.20 4.34
N SER A 314 15.68 4.57 5.49
CA SER A 314 16.48 4.76 6.69
C SER A 314 17.94 4.45 6.35
N THR A 315 18.76 5.50 6.34
CA THR A 315 20.21 5.46 6.23
C THR A 315 20.75 4.58 7.35
N ARG A 316 21.07 3.33 7.02
CA ARG A 316 21.80 2.43 7.90
C ARG A 316 23.26 2.92 7.96
N PRO A 317 23.81 3.31 9.13
CA PRO A 317 25.20 3.68 9.21
C PRO A 317 26.07 2.44 8.94
N ALA A 318 27.09 2.61 8.10
CA ALA A 318 28.06 1.58 7.75
C ALA A 318 28.75 1.01 9.02
N PRO A 319 29.06 -0.30 9.07
CA PRO A 319 29.85 -0.85 10.16
C PRO A 319 31.28 -0.30 10.08
N ARG A 320 31.70 0.44 11.12
CA ARG A 320 33.11 0.80 11.34
C ARG A 320 33.95 -0.47 11.44
N ALA A 321 34.99 -0.56 10.61
CA ALA A 321 36.01 -1.59 10.68
C ALA A 321 36.68 -1.59 12.07
N PRO A 322 37.03 -2.77 12.62
CA PRO A 322 37.81 -2.84 13.84
C PRO A 322 39.26 -2.43 13.55
N ILE A 323 39.73 -1.46 14.35
CA ILE A 323 41.14 -1.09 14.44
C ILE A 323 41.87 -2.31 15.02
N ALA A 324 42.75 -2.92 14.22
CA ALA A 324 43.70 -3.91 14.69
C ALA A 324 44.69 -3.20 15.63
N SER A 325 44.56 -3.42 16.94
CA SER A 325 45.62 -3.10 17.89
C SER A 325 46.66 -4.22 17.84
N ALA A 326 47.88 -3.83 17.56
CA ALA A 326 49.08 -4.63 17.75
C ALA A 326 49.14 -5.19 19.18
N GLY A 327 49.52 -6.46 19.27
CA GLY A 327 49.88 -7.21 20.47
C GLY A 327 50.61 -8.46 20.05
#